data_AF-A0A931PU52-F1
#
_entry.id   AF-A0A931PU52-F1
#
_cell.length_a   1.000
_cell.length_b   1.000
_cell.length_c   1.000
_cell.angle_alpha   90.00
_cell.angle_beta   90.00
_cell.angle_gamma   90.00
#
_symmetry.space_group_name_H-M   'P 1'
#
loop_
_entity.id
_entity.type
_entity.pdbx_description
1 polymer ?
#
loop_
_entity_poly.entity_id
_entity_poly.type
_entity_poly.pdbx_seq_one_letter_code
_entity_poly.pdbx_strand_id
1 'polypeptide(L)'
;MSGLGKALLGLAVAAAAALSLLGPDAIRVEKPELARIFFWHFPCTIACTLLLFWGAWHSLRYLQTREPAADVRATSAIELSLLFGLLV
;
A
#
# COMPACT_ATOMS: atom_id res chain seq x y z
N MET A 1 -13.56 -10.34 -13.58
CA MET A 1 -13.78 -10.84 -12.19
C MET A 1 -15.27 -10.74 -11.88
N SER A 2 -15.93 -11.87 -11.61
CA SER A 2 -17.37 -11.94 -11.30
C SER A 2 -17.71 -11.17 -10.01
N GLY A 3 -18.97 -10.74 -9.86
CA GLY A 3 -19.44 -10.01 -8.66
C GLY A 3 -19.18 -10.76 -7.35
N LEU A 4 -19.27 -12.09 -7.39
CA LEU A 4 -18.95 -12.98 -6.27
C LEU A 4 -17.50 -12.85 -5.79
N GLY A 5 -16.55 -12.72 -6.72
CA GLY A 5 -15.13 -12.61 -6.38
C GLY A 5 -14.80 -11.30 -5.65
N LYS A 6 -15.45 -10.19 -6.01
CA LYS A 6 -15.28 -8.91 -5.32
C LYS A 6 -15.85 -8.95 -3.90
N ALA A 7 -17.01 -9.59 -3.72
CA ALA A 7 -17.64 -9.75 -2.41
C ALA A 7 -16.77 -10.60 -1.47
N LEU A 8 -16.26 -11.74 -1.95
CA LEU A 8 -15.35 -12.59 -1.18
C LEU A 8 -14.05 -11.88 -0.79
N LEU A 9 -13.47 -11.11 -1.71
CA LEU A 9 -12.28 -10.31 -1.43
C LEU A 9 -12.56 -9.28 -0.33
N GLY A 10 -13.67 -8.54 -0.43
CA GLY A 10 -14.06 -7.55 0.58
C GLY A 10 -14.25 -8.19 1.96
N LEU A 11 -14.91 -9.35 2.01
CA LEU A 11 -15.13 -10.11 3.25
C LEU A 11 -13.81 -10.62 3.83
N ALA A 12 -12.88 -11.09 2.99
CA ALA A 12 -11.55 -11.52 3.41
C ALA A 12 -10.71 -10.37 3.97
N VAL A 13 -10.73 -9.19 3.34
CA VAL A 13 -10.04 -7.99 3.84
C VAL A 13 -10.62 -7.55 5.17
N ALA A 14 -11.95 -7.51 5.30
CA ALA A 14 -12.62 -7.14 6.55
C ALA A 14 -12.31 -8.15 7.68
N ALA A 15 -12.30 -9.44 7.38
CA ALA A 15 -11.93 -10.48 8.33
C ALA A 15 -10.46 -10.37 8.76
N ALA A 16 -9.53 -10.12 7.83
CA ALA A 16 -8.12 -9.92 8.14
C ALA A 16 -7.89 -8.69 9.03
N ALA A 17 -8.60 -7.59 8.76
CA ALA A 17 -8.58 -6.40 9.59
C ALA A 17 -9.10 -6.70 11.01
N ALA A 18 -10.26 -7.37 11.11
CA ALA A 18 -10.85 -7.74 12.41
C ALA A 18 -9.93 -8.69 13.20
N LEU A 19 -9.38 -9.71 12.56
CA LEU A 19 -8.46 -10.67 13.20
C LEU A 19 -7.17 -10.00 13.66
N SER A 20 -6.64 -9.04 12.91
CA SER A 20 -5.44 -8.30 13.32
C SER A 20 -5.69 -7.33 14.47
N LEU A 21 -6.91 -6.79 14.61
CA LEU A 21 -7.27 -5.82 15.65
C LEU A 21 -7.83 -6.46 16.92
N LEU A 22 -8.47 -7.63 16.80
CA LEU A 22 -9.10 -8.35 17.93
C LEU A 22 -8.31 -9.58 18.35
N GLY A 23 -7.34 -10.01 17.55
CA GLY A 23 -6.47 -11.14 17.87
C GLY A 23 -5.67 -10.91 19.15
N PRO A 24 -5.23 -11.98 19.83
CA PRO A 24 -4.41 -11.87 21.03
C PRO A 24 -3.07 -11.20 20.71
N ASP A 25 -2.51 -10.52 21.70
CA ASP A 25 -1.21 -9.87 21.59
C ASP A 25 -0.10 -10.86 21.24
N ALA A 26 0.87 -10.39 20.46
CA ALA A 26 1.97 -11.22 20.01
C ALA A 26 2.84 -11.65 21.21
N ILE A 27 2.74 -12.92 21.58
CA ILE A 27 3.34 -13.52 22.79
C ILE A 27 4.89 -13.39 22.83
N ARG A 28 5.53 -13.06 21.70
CA ARG A 28 7.00 -13.00 21.54
C ARG A 28 7.55 -11.61 21.23
N VAL A 29 6.74 -10.56 21.29
CA VAL A 29 7.20 -9.19 21.03
C VAL A 29 7.33 -8.44 22.35
N GLU A 30 8.47 -7.78 22.55
CA GLU A 30 8.80 -7.03 23.77
C GLU A 30 7.78 -5.90 24.07
N LYS A 31 7.16 -5.35 23.01
CA LYS A 31 6.05 -4.38 23.07
C LYS A 31 4.90 -4.81 22.15
N PRO A 32 3.92 -5.59 22.65
CA PRO A 32 2.87 -6.15 21.82
C PRO A 32 1.96 -5.10 21.16
N GLU A 33 1.73 -3.95 21.82
CA GLU A 33 0.96 -2.86 21.21
C GLU A 33 1.63 -2.27 19.95
N LEU A 34 2.96 -2.22 19.93
CA LEU A 34 3.74 -1.71 18.78
C LEU A 34 3.74 -2.68 17.61
N ALA A 35 3.70 -3.99 17.87
CA ALA A 35 3.63 -4.99 16.81
C ALA A 35 2.38 -4.80 15.94
N ARG A 36 1.22 -4.56 16.55
CA ARG A 36 -0.05 -4.35 15.82
C ARG A 36 0.04 -3.17 14.87
N ILE A 37 0.56 -2.03 15.35
CA ILE A 37 0.73 -0.82 14.54
C ILE A 37 1.72 -1.09 13.39
N PHE A 38 2.85 -1.75 13.69
CA PHE A 38 3.86 -2.06 12.69
C PHE A 38 3.30 -2.91 11.53
N PHE A 39 2.45 -3.89 11.80
CA PHE A 39 1.86 -4.73 10.74
C PHE A 39 0.97 -3.97 9.75
N TRP A 40 0.34 -2.86 10.16
CA TRP A 40 -0.49 -2.04 9.27
C TRP A 40 0.25 -0.85 8.67
N HIS A 41 1.14 -0.22 9.44
CA HIS A 41 1.90 0.96 9.02
C HIS A 41 3.09 0.61 8.10
N PHE A 42 3.79 -0.50 8.37
CA PHE A 42 5.01 -0.84 7.63
C PHE A 42 4.76 -1.20 6.15
N PRO A 43 3.71 -1.97 5.79
CA PRO A 43 3.39 -2.19 4.37
C PRO A 43 3.05 -0.89 3.63
N CYS A 44 2.34 0.04 4.28
CA CYS A 44 1.96 1.32 3.69
C CYS A 44 3.19 2.21 3.44
N THR A 45 4.12 2.31 4.40
CA THR A 45 5.38 3.05 4.21
C THR A 45 6.25 2.48 3.09
N ILE A 46 6.36 1.14 3.01
CA ILE A 46 7.07 0.47 1.90
C ILE A 46 6.41 0.80 0.55
N ALA A 47 5.09 0.64 0.46
CA ALA A 47 4.35 0.92 -0.78
C ALA A 47 4.50 2.38 -1.20
N CYS A 48 4.34 3.31 -0.27
CA CYS A 48 4.53 4.74 -0.48
C CYS A 48 5.92 5.02 -1.07
N THR A 49 6.97 4.46 -0.45
CA THR A 49 8.36 4.66 -0.85
C THR A 49 8.63 4.11 -2.26
N LEU A 50 8.24 2.86 -2.52
CA LEU A 50 8.44 2.24 -3.84
C LEU A 50 7.72 3.01 -4.94
N LEU A 51 6.48 3.42 -4.70
CA LEU A 51 5.68 4.18 -5.66
C LEU A 51 6.26 5.58 -5.91
N LEU A 52 6.81 6.23 -4.88
CA LEU A 52 7.49 7.52 -5.03
C LEU A 52 8.71 7.42 -5.96
N PHE A 53 9.57 6.42 -5.73
CA PHE A 53 10.73 6.18 -6.59
C PHE A 53 10.31 5.76 -8.00
N TRP A 54 9.27 4.94 -8.12
CA TRP A 54 8.73 4.53 -9.42
C TRP A 54 8.19 5.72 -10.21
N GLY A 55 7.45 6.62 -9.55
CA GLY A 55 6.97 7.87 -10.12
C GLY A 55 8.12 8.73 -10.62
N ALA A 56 9.13 8.97 -9.78
CA ALA A 56 10.31 9.74 -10.14
C ALA A 56 11.06 9.16 -11.36
N TRP A 57 11.26 7.84 -11.39
CA TRP A 57 11.89 7.15 -12.52
C TRP A 57 11.11 7.34 -13.82
N HIS A 58 9.78 7.20 -13.78
CA HIS A 58 8.94 7.38 -14.96
C HIS A 58 8.84 8.83 -15.40
N SER A 59 8.86 9.81 -14.49
CA SER A 59 8.97 11.23 -14.83
C SER A 59 10.29 11.52 -15.57
N LEU A 60 11.42 11.00 -15.08
CA LEU A 60 12.71 11.15 -15.77
C LEU A 60 12.69 10.50 -17.15
N ARG A 61 12.13 9.28 -17.25
CA ARG A 61 11.99 8.57 -18.54
C ARG A 61 11.10 9.35 -19.51
N TYR A 62 10.01 9.97 -19.05
CA TYR A 62 9.16 10.80 -19.90
C TYR A 62 9.92 12.01 -20.45
N LEU A 63 10.73 12.68 -19.64
CA LEU A 63 11.55 13.80 -20.10
C LEU A 63 12.53 13.40 -21.22
N GLN A 64 13.06 12.17 -21.16
CA GLN A 64 13.99 11.64 -22.16
C GLN A 64 13.29 11.11 -23.43
N THR A 65 12.18 10.38 -23.28
CA THR A 65 11.54 9.62 -24.36
C THR A 65 10.33 10.32 -24.97
N ARG A 66 9.73 11.27 -24.25
CA ARG A 66 8.44 11.90 -24.56
C ARG A 66 7.29 10.90 -24.76
N GLU A 67 7.42 9.70 -24.19
CA GLU A 67 6.42 8.64 -24.27
C GLU A 67 5.23 8.94 -23.32
N PRO A 68 4.00 9.17 -23.81
CA PRO A 68 2.87 9.55 -22.97
C PRO A 68 2.53 8.50 -21.89
N ALA A 69 2.78 7.22 -22.18
CA ALA A 69 2.57 6.14 -21.22
C ALA A 69 3.45 6.27 -19.98
N ALA A 70 4.65 6.87 -20.09
CA ALA A 70 5.51 7.11 -18.94
C ALA A 70 4.94 8.21 -18.02
N ASP A 71 4.34 9.25 -18.60
CA ASP A 71 3.72 10.35 -17.84
C ASP A 71 2.47 9.89 -17.06
N VAL A 72 1.61 9.09 -17.69
CA VAL A 72 0.44 8.49 -17.01
C VAL A 72 0.88 7.60 -15.85
N ARG A 73 1.89 6.74 -16.07
CA ARG A 73 2.43 5.87 -15.01
C ARG A 73 3.05 6.66 -13.86
N ALA A 74 3.76 7.75 -14.18
CA ALA A 74 4.34 8.62 -13.17
C ALA A 74 3.24 9.25 -12.29
N THR A 75 2.21 9.83 -12.92
CA THR A 75 1.10 10.47 -12.22
C THR A 75 0.36 9.49 -11.31
N SER A 76 -0.03 8.32 -11.83
CA SER A 76 -0.71 7.30 -11.02
C SER A 76 0.15 6.78 -9.87
N ALA A 77 1.47 6.62 -10.08
CA ALA A 77 2.37 6.20 -9.02
C ALA A 77 2.49 7.25 -7.91
N ILE A 78 2.56 8.54 -8.25
CA ILE A 78 2.62 9.63 -7.27
C ILE A 78 1.30 9.77 -6.50
N GLU A 79 0.15 9.67 -7.17
CA GLU A 79 -1.15 9.70 -6.50
C GLU A 79 -1.31 8.53 -5.52
N LEU A 80 -0.94 7.31 -5.92
CA LEU A 80 -0.97 6.15 -5.04
C LEU A 80 0.04 6.28 -3.89
N SER A 81 1.24 6.82 -4.16
CA SER A 81 2.25 7.09 -3.13
C SER A 81 1.70 8.05 -2.08
N LEU A 82 1.04 9.14 -2.50
CA LEU A 82 0.39 10.10 -1.60
C LEU A 82 -0.69 9.43 -0.73
N LEU A 83 -1.54 8.57 -1.33
CA LEU A 83 -2.55 7.83 -0.58
C LEU A 83 -1.94 6.93 0.49
N PHE A 84 -0.90 6.17 0.15
CA PHE A 84 -0.20 5.32 1.13
C PHE A 84 0.56 6.12 2.18
N GLY A 85 1.09 7.29 1.83
CA GLY A 85 1.72 8.21 2.79
C GLY A 85 0.73 8.82 3.78
N LEU A 86 -0.53 9.00 3.38
CA LEU A 86 -1.59 9.55 4.24
C LEU A 86 -2.24 8.49 5.13
N LEU A 87 -2.20 7.22 4.72
CA LEU A 87 -2.68 6.07 5.50
C LEU A 87 -1.68 5.59 6.56
N VAL A 88 -0.50 6.21 6.60
CA VAL A 88 0.61 5.91 7.51
C VAL A 88 0.43 6.63 8.84
#